data_AF-A0A177KRI1-F1
#
_entry.id   AF-A0A177KRI1-F1
#
_cell.length_a   1.000
_cell.length_b   1.000
_cell.length_c   1.000
_cell.angle_alpha   90.00
_cell.angle_beta   90.00
_cell.angle_gamma   90.00
#
_symmetry.space_group_name_H-M   'P 1'
#
loop_
_entity.id
_entity.type
_entity.pdbx_description
1 polymer ?
#
loop_
_entity_poly.entity_id
_entity_poly.type
_entity_poly.pdbx_seq_one_letter_code
_entity_poly.pdbx_strand_id
1 'polypeptide(L)' 'MMKSEELSFEQAMEQLEKITARLEEGDVPLEEALEEYKRGMELSALCHTKLKKAESDLAKIVTKEGEESFQLDGEKQ' A
#
# COMPACT_ATOMS: atom_id res chain seq x y z
N MET A 1 -20.45 18.07 -1.61
CA MET A 1 -19.82 17.02 -0.79
C MET A 1 -18.51 16.65 -1.48
N MET A 2 -17.37 16.94 -0.86
CA MET A 2 -16.07 16.53 -1.40
C MET A 2 -15.92 15.03 -1.14
N LYS A 3 -15.93 14.23 -2.22
CA LYS A 3 -15.39 12.87 -2.17
C LYS A 3 -13.90 13.05 -1.94
N SER A 4 -13.40 12.68 -0.76
CA SER A 4 -11.97 12.45 -0.59
C SER A 4 -11.58 11.42 -1.64
N GLU A 5 -10.83 11.83 -2.67
CA GLU A 5 -10.31 10.90 -3.66
C GLU A 5 -9.34 9.98 -2.93
N GLU A 6 -9.75 8.74 -2.68
CA GLU A 6 -8.84 7.71 -2.19
C GLU A 6 -7.73 7.56 -3.23
N LEU A 7 -6.47 7.75 -2.79
CA LEU A 7 -5.30 7.59 -3.65
C LEU A 7 -5.34 6.23 -4.37
N SER A 8 -4.92 6.15 -5.63
CA SER A 8 -4.68 4.86 -6.30
C SER A 8 -3.50 4.13 -5.65
N PHE A 9 -3.28 2.86 -6.02
CA PHE A 9 -2.10 2.13 -5.54
C PHE A 9 -0.81 2.80 -6.03
N GLU A 10 -0.76 3.15 -7.32
CA GLU A 10 0.38 3.79 -7.97
C GLU A 10 0.68 5.15 -7.35
N GLN A 11 -0.36 5.95 -7.06
CA GLN A 11 -0.20 7.25 -6.41
C GLN A 11 0.32 7.12 -4.97
N ALA A 12 -0.17 6.12 -4.22
CA ALA A 12 0.31 5.85 -2.87
C ALA A 12 1.76 5.36 -2.86
N MET A 13 2.13 4.51 -3.83
CA MET A 13 3.49 4.02 -3.99
C MET A 13 4.46 5.13 -4.40
N GLU A 14 4.08 5.99 -5.35
CA GLU A 14 4.90 7.15 -5.76
C GLU A 14 5.15 8.10 -4.58
N GLN A 15 4.13 8.34 -3.74
CA GLN A 15 4.31 9.15 -2.53
C GLN A 15 5.25 8.45 -1.54
N LEU A 16 5.10 7.14 -1.33
CA LEU A 16 5.96 6.38 -0.43
C LEU A 16 7.44 6.42 -0.87
N GLU A 17 7.71 6.27 -2.17
CA GLU A 17 9.07 6.39 -2.74
C GLU A 17 9.69 7.76 -2.47
N LYS A 18 8.91 8.84 -2.61
CA LYS A 18 9.37 10.21 -2.31
C LYS A 18 9.72 10.38 -0.83
N ILE A 19 8.91 9.81 0.06
CA ILE A 19 9.16 9.84 1.50
C ILE A 19 10.44 9.08 1.84
N THR A 20 10.60 7.87 1.29
CA THR A 20 11.81 7.07 1.51
C THR A 20 13.06 7.80 1.01
N ALA A 21 13.02 8.35 -0.20
CA ALA A 21 14.14 9.14 -0.74
C ALA A 21 14.48 10.34 0.16
N ARG A 22 13.47 11.08 0.63
CA ARG A 22 13.65 12.23 1.53
C ARG A 22 14.29 11.82 2.85
N LEU A 23 13.85 10.72 3.45
CA LEU A 23 14.42 10.21 4.71
C LEU A 23 15.85 9.68 4.53
N GLU A 24 16.17 9.10 3.38
CA GLU A 24 17.50 8.60 3.04
C GLU A 24 18.54 9.70 2.77
N GLU A 25 18.10 10.89 2.32
CA GLU A 25 18.98 12.06 2.16
C GLU A 25 19.65 12.49 3.48
N GLY A 26 19.02 12.21 4.63
CA GLY A 26 19.62 12.37 5.95
C GLY A 26 19.74 13.80 6.49
N ASP A 27 19.34 14.82 5.71
CA ASP A 27 19.31 16.25 6.11
C ASP A 27 17.89 16.71 6.51
N VAL A 28 17.04 15.78 6.95
CA VAL A 28 15.68 16.07 7.39
C VAL A 28 15.68 16.34 8.91
N PRO A 29 15.15 17.49 9.38
CA PRO A 29 14.97 17.75 10.80
C PRO A 29 14.18 16.63 11.49
N LEU A 30 14.49 16.33 12.75
CA LEU A 30 13.89 15.20 13.48
C LEU A 30 12.35 15.25 13.48
N GLU A 31 11.78 16.43 13.73
CA GLU A 31 10.33 16.62 13.76
C GLU A 31 9.70 16.29 12.40
N GLU A 32 10.30 16.75 11.31
CA GLU A 32 9.84 16.46 9.95
C GLU A 32 10.03 14.99 9.60
N ALA A 33 11.15 14.38 10.00
CA ALA A 33 11.40 12.95 9.78
C ALA A 33 10.34 12.07 10.47
N LEU A 34 9.86 12.47 11.65
CA LEU A 34 8.77 11.78 12.34
C LEU A 34 7.44 11.91 11.62
N GLU A 35 7.15 13.07 11.03
CA GLU A 35 5.94 13.28 10.22
C GLU A 35 5.99 12.45 8.93
N GLU A 36 7.12 12.50 8.23
CA GLU A 36 7.38 11.71 7.01
C GLU A 36 7.27 10.21 7.29
N TYR A 37 7.85 9.73 8.40
CA TYR A 37 7.75 8.34 8.80
C TYR A 37 6.29 7.91 9.05
N LYS A 38 5.52 8.71 9.81
CA LYS A 38 4.09 8.42 10.04
C LYS A 38 3.33 8.35 8.73
N ARG A 39 3.57 9.31 7.83
CA ARG A 39 2.92 9.34 6.52
C ARG A 39 3.30 8.13 5.68
N GLY A 40 4.57 7.73 5.68
CA GLY A 40 5.06 6.52 5.02
C GLY A 40 4.38 5.26 5.54
N MET A 41 4.18 5.14 6.85
CA MET A 41 3.46 4.02 7.47
C MET A 41 2.00 3.95 7.02
N GLU A 42 1.31 5.09 6.95
CA GLU A 42 -0.07 5.16 6.44
C GLU A 42 -0.17 4.73 4.98
N LEU A 43 0.75 5.21 4.14
CA LEU A 43 0.81 4.86 2.71
C LEU A 43 1.13 3.38 2.51
N SER A 44 2.06 2.83 3.29
CA SER A 44 2.40 1.40 3.27
C SER A 44 1.19 0.53 3.62
N ALA A 45 0.46 0.89 4.69
CA ALA A 45 -0.77 0.19 5.08
C ALA A 45 -1.87 0.29 3.99
N LEU A 46 -1.98 1.45 3.33
CA LEU A 46 -2.90 1.65 2.21
C LEU A 46 -2.53 0.75 1.02
N CYS A 47 -1.26 0.70 0.64
CA CYS A 47 -0.76 -0.17 -0.42
C CYS A 47 -1.08 -1.64 -0.14
N HIS A 48 -0.77 -2.11 1.07
CA HIS A 48 -1.07 -3.48 1.48
C HIS A 48 -2.56 -3.79 1.42
N THR A 49 -3.41 -2.88 1.90
CA THR A 49 -4.88 -3.04 1.84
C THR A 49 -5.38 -3.15 0.40
N LYS A 50 -4.83 -2.35 -0.52
CA LYS A 50 -5.20 -2.40 -1.95
C LYS A 50 -4.76 -3.70 -2.61
N LEU A 51 -3.55 -4.16 -2.32
CA LEU A 51 -3.05 -5.45 -2.82
C LEU A 51 -3.94 -6.59 -2.32
N LYS A 52 -4.20 -6.66 -1.02
CA LYS A 52 -5.08 -7.68 -0.42
C LYS A 52 -6.48 -7.70 -1.04
N LYS A 53 -7.01 -6.52 -1.38
CA LYS A 53 -8.30 -6.41 -2.09
C LYS A 53 -8.20 -6.97 -3.51
N ALA A 54 -7.17 -6.60 -4.27
CA ALA A 54 -6.95 -7.09 -5.62
C ALA A 54 -6.78 -8.62 -5.65
N GLU A 55 -6.03 -9.16 -4.69
CA GLU A 55 -5.86 -10.59 -4.46
C GLU A 55 -7.19 -11.30 -4.17
N SER A 56 -8.00 -10.76 -3.26
CA SER A 56 -9.33 -11.30 -2.95
C SER A 56 -10.25 -11.29 -4.16
N ASP A 57 -10.23 -10.22 -4.95
CA ASP A 57 -11.07 -10.10 -6.14
C ASP A 57 -10.62 -11.06 -7.25
N LEU A 58 -9.31 -11.27 -7.41
CA LEU A 58 -8.76 -12.30 -8.31
C LEU A 58 -9.17 -13.71 -7.87
N ALA A 59 -9.05 -14.03 -6.58
CA ALA A 59 -9.46 -15.33 -6.04
C ALA A 59 -10.95 -15.63 -6.28
N LYS A 60 -11.83 -14.62 -6.19
CA LYS A 60 -13.27 -14.76 -6.51
C LYS A 60 -13.53 -15.00 -8.00
N ILE A 61 -12.67 -14.52 -8.89
CA ILE A 61 -12.79 -14.76 -10.33
C ILE A 61 -12.39 -16.20 -10.63
N VAL A 62 -11.21 -16.63 -10.15
CA VAL A 62 -10.67 -17.99 -10.38
C VAL A 62 -11.60 -19.07 -9.81
N THR A 63 -12.12 -18.88 -8.59
CA THR A 63 -13.02 -19.85 -7.96
C THR A 63 -14.38 -20.00 -8.65
N LYS A 64 -14.83 -19.00 -9.44
CA LYS A 64 -16.06 -19.10 -10.23
C LYS A 64 -15.90 -19.93 -11.51
N GLU A 65 -14.67 -20.11 -12.00
CA GLU A 65 -14.38 -20.83 -13.24
C GLU A 65 -14.00 -22.31 -13.04
N GLY A 66 -14.06 -22.82 -11.81
CA GLY A 66 -14.14 -24.25 -11.54
C GLY A 66 -12.80 -24.98 -11.29
N GLU A 67 -11.71 -24.28 -11.00
CA GLU A 67 -10.48 -24.90 -10.50
C GLU A 67 -9.97 -24.23 -9.23
N GLU A 68 -9.19 -25.02 -8.49
CA GLU A 68 -8.81 -25.01 -7.07
C GLU A 68 -8.59 -23.65 -6.39
N SER A 69 -8.77 -23.64 -5.07
CA SER A 69 -8.52 -22.52 -4.18
C SER A 69 -7.18 -21.84 -4.49
N PHE A 70 -7.23 -20.64 -5.06
CA PHE A 70 -6.07 -19.79 -5.28
C PHE A 70 -5.52 -19.35 -3.92
N GLN A 71 -4.54 -20.09 -3.39
CA GLN A 71 -3.78 -19.73 -2.21
C GLN A 71 -2.58 -18.89 -2.65
N LEU A 72 -2.67 -17.59 -2.44
CA LEU A 72 -1.48 -16.73 -2.47
C LEU A 72 -0.74 -16.96 -1.16
N ASP A 73 0.36 -17.71 -1.22
CA ASP A 73 1.30 -17.88 -0.11
C ASP A 73 2.00 -16.53 0.20
N GLY A 74 1.26 -15.61 0.82
CA GLY A 74 1.72 -14.23 1.10
C GLY A 74 1.68 -13.81 2.56
N GLU A 75 0.97 -14.52 3.45
CA GLU A 75 0.91 -14.17 4.88
C GLU A 75 1.18 -15.39 5.76
N LYS A 76 2.46 -15.74 5.95
CA LYS A 76 2.93 -16.21 7.25
C LYS A 76 3.71 -15.07 7.90
N GLN A 77 3.05 -14.32 8.78
CA GLN A 77 3.72 -13.66 9.90
C GLN A 77 2.85 -13.79 11.16
#